data_AF-A0AAT9LC30-F1
#
_entry.id   AF-A0AAT9LC30-F1
#
_cell.length_a   1.000
_cell.length_b   1.000
_cell.length_c   1.000
_cell.angle_alpha   90.00
_cell.angle_beta   90.00
_cell.angle_gamma   90.00
#
_symmetry.space_group_name_H-M   'P 1'
#
loop_
_entity.id
_entity.type
_entity.pdbx_description
1 polymer ?
#
loop_
_entity_poly.entity_id
_entity_poly.type
_entity_poly.pdbx_seq_one_letter_code
_entity_poly.pdbx_strand_id
1 'polypeptide(L)'
;MGNFETRRYRKRFVVSLVVLFIIGAACHMVYRAVLFKDSYVFVTVEESSSMALVTWPLVSGDTGGIFIDATQKTLILPQRKNLLGVSLGVYYSASSQGVGLTDRLLFSRTGKAQLKLEEPLSLRLPNLSGELIEAVDNSSRVLAGNLQVTKTLPDGSLHMRYGDREFWLRPGETWTEVLALTPGGKKRIEPETWEAEIDACLCNGYPVTRIVIANRGLWPKSGVKVGIDR
;
A
#
# COMPACT_ATOMS: atom_id res chain seq x y z
N MET A 1 -56.75 -19.64 -1.71
CA MET A 1 -55.82 -20.52 -2.43
C MET A 1 -54.78 -19.78 -3.32
N GLY A 2 -54.56 -18.46 -3.16
CA GLY A 2 -53.65 -17.68 -4.04
C GLY A 2 -52.27 -17.28 -3.47
N ASN A 3 -51.95 -17.63 -2.22
CA ASN A 3 -50.71 -17.19 -1.53
C ASN A 3 -49.50 -18.14 -1.70
N PHE A 4 -49.70 -19.35 -2.22
CA PHE A 4 -48.64 -20.35 -2.38
C PHE A 4 -47.90 -20.23 -3.72
N GLU A 5 -48.58 -19.85 -4.81
CA GLU A 5 -47.97 -19.72 -6.13
C GLU A 5 -47.08 -18.48 -6.24
N THR A 6 -47.50 -17.34 -5.70
CA THR A 6 -46.71 -16.10 -5.64
C THR A 6 -45.40 -16.27 -4.85
N ARG A 7 -45.40 -17.06 -3.77
CA ARG A 7 -44.18 -17.41 -3.02
C ARG A 7 -43.23 -18.31 -3.82
N ARG A 8 -43.75 -19.23 -4.64
CA ARG A 8 -42.94 -20.12 -5.50
C ARG A 8 -42.28 -19.38 -6.66
N TYR A 9 -43.02 -18.48 -7.30
CA TYR A 9 -42.49 -17.59 -8.34
C TYR A 9 -41.41 -16.65 -7.80
N ARG A 10 -41.64 -16.03 -6.63
CA ARG A 10 -40.66 -15.15 -5.98
C ARG A 10 -39.38 -15.90 -5.61
N LYS A 11 -39.47 -17.16 -5.14
CA LYS A 11 -38.29 -18.00 -4.87
C LYS A 11 -37.51 -18.37 -6.13
N ARG A 12 -38.20 -18.77 -7.22
CA ARG A 12 -37.54 -19.08 -8.50
C ARG A 12 -36.87 -17.84 -9.10
N PHE A 13 -37.53 -16.69 -9.04
CA PHE A 13 -36.97 -15.41 -9.49
C PHE A 13 -35.72 -15.02 -8.70
N VAL A 14 -35.74 -15.11 -7.37
CA VAL A 14 -34.58 -14.83 -6.52
C VAL A 14 -33.43 -15.80 -6.82
N VAL A 15 -33.71 -17.09 -6.97
CA VAL A 15 -32.67 -18.08 -7.33
C VAL A 15 -32.05 -17.78 -8.68
N SER A 16 -32.86 -17.48 -9.70
CA SER A 16 -32.36 -17.10 -11.03
C SER A 16 -31.48 -15.84 -10.98
N LEU A 17 -31.87 -14.84 -10.17
CA LEU A 17 -31.10 -13.60 -10.01
C LEU A 17 -29.76 -13.85 -9.31
N VAL A 18 -29.75 -14.71 -8.28
CA VAL A 18 -28.51 -15.12 -7.60
C VAL A 18 -27.59 -15.89 -8.54
N VAL A 19 -28.12 -16.82 -9.34
CA VAL A 19 -27.33 -17.57 -10.33
C VAL A 19 -26.71 -16.64 -11.37
N LEU A 20 -27.50 -15.70 -11.92
CA LEU A 20 -26.99 -14.70 -12.87
C LEU A 20 -25.90 -13.83 -12.25
N PHE A 21 -26.05 -13.43 -10.99
CA PHE A 21 -25.03 -12.66 -10.27
C PHE A 21 -23.73 -13.46 -10.12
N ILE A 22 -23.82 -14.74 -9.74
CA ILE A 22 -22.64 -15.62 -9.62
C ILE A 22 -21.94 -15.80 -10.97
N ILE A 23 -22.70 -16.05 -12.04
CA ILE A 23 -22.15 -16.18 -13.40
C ILE A 23 -21.47 -14.88 -13.82
N GLY A 24 -22.12 -13.73 -13.61
CA GLY A 24 -21.55 -12.42 -13.91
C GLY A 24 -20.25 -12.14 -13.15
N ALA A 25 -20.21 -12.45 -11.85
CA ALA A 25 -19.01 -12.33 -11.03
C ALA A 25 -17.88 -13.26 -11.50
N ALA A 26 -18.21 -14.51 -11.85
CA ALA A 26 -17.26 -15.48 -12.39
C ALA A 26 -16.68 -15.02 -13.74
N CYS A 27 -17.54 -14.58 -14.68
CA CYS A 27 -17.11 -14.03 -15.95
C CYS A 27 -16.20 -12.81 -15.78
N HIS A 28 -16.52 -11.91 -14.83
CA HIS A 28 -15.67 -10.76 -14.54
C HIS A 28 -14.29 -11.17 -13.98
N MET A 29 -14.24 -12.15 -13.07
CA MET A 29 -12.97 -12.67 -12.55
C MET A 29 -12.13 -13.35 -13.64
N VAL A 30 -12.74 -14.16 -14.51
CA VAL A 30 -12.06 -14.80 -15.63
C VAL A 30 -11.53 -13.75 -16.60
N TYR A 31 -12.35 -12.77 -16.96
CA TYR A 31 -11.93 -11.65 -17.82
C TYR A 31 -10.69 -10.95 -17.26
N ARG A 32 -10.67 -10.62 -15.96
CA ARG A 32 -9.48 -10.00 -15.34
C ARG A 32 -8.28 -10.92 -15.30
N ALA A 33 -8.47 -12.22 -15.05
CA ALA A 33 -7.37 -13.18 -15.04
C ALA A 33 -6.73 -13.33 -16.42
N VAL A 34 -7.52 -13.23 -17.50
CA VAL A 34 -7.02 -13.19 -18.88
C VAL A 34 -6.31 -11.87 -19.17
N LEU A 35 -6.91 -10.74 -18.77
CA LEU A 35 -6.35 -9.42 -19.04
C LEU A 35 -5.00 -9.18 -18.34
N PHE A 36 -4.86 -9.69 -17.12
CA PHE A 36 -3.64 -9.65 -16.33
C PHE A 36 -2.96 -11.02 -16.29
N LYS A 37 -3.01 -11.79 -17.38
CA LYS A 37 -2.45 -13.15 -17.40
C LYS A 37 -0.95 -13.12 -17.11
N ASP A 38 -0.22 -12.32 -17.88
CA ASP A 38 1.25 -12.29 -17.89
C ASP A 38 1.83 -11.11 -17.10
N SER A 39 1.00 -10.14 -16.72
CA SER A 39 1.41 -8.93 -16.01
C SER A 39 0.45 -8.55 -14.90
N TYR A 40 0.89 -7.65 -14.02
CA TYR A 40 0.09 -7.01 -12.98
C TYR A 40 0.50 -5.55 -12.84
N VAL A 41 -0.35 -4.68 -12.30
CA VAL A 41 0.04 -3.30 -11.99
C VAL A 41 0.82 -3.27 -10.69
N PHE A 42 1.98 -2.61 -10.67
CA PHE A 42 2.81 -2.50 -9.47
C PHE A 42 2.84 -1.08 -8.93
N VAL A 43 2.68 -0.95 -7.61
CA VAL A 43 2.68 0.33 -6.89
C VAL A 43 3.66 0.25 -5.74
N THR A 44 4.45 1.31 -5.57
CA THR A 44 5.28 1.51 -4.39
C THR A 44 4.71 2.65 -3.55
N VAL A 45 4.59 2.42 -2.24
CA VAL A 45 4.12 3.39 -1.26
C VAL A 45 5.22 3.54 -0.21
N GLU A 46 5.82 4.71 -0.15
CA GLU A 46 6.96 5.00 0.72
C GLU A 46 6.53 6.02 1.77
N GLU A 47 6.61 5.63 3.05
CA GLU A 47 6.45 6.50 4.21
C GLU A 47 7.83 6.89 4.74
N SER A 48 8.07 8.18 4.91
CA SER A 48 9.29 8.72 5.51
C SER A 48 8.91 9.70 6.63
N SER A 49 9.15 9.32 7.89
CA SER A 49 8.93 10.20 9.04
C SER A 49 10.25 10.78 9.55
N SER A 50 10.22 12.02 10.06
CA SER A 50 11.40 12.68 10.60
C SER A 50 11.70 12.29 12.05
N MET A 51 10.68 11.86 12.81
CA MET A 51 10.75 11.68 14.27
C MET A 51 10.08 10.39 14.76
N ALA A 52 9.74 9.47 13.87
CA ALA A 52 9.12 8.21 14.28
C ALA A 52 10.08 7.25 15.00
N LEU A 53 11.38 7.53 15.07
CA LEU A 53 12.37 6.71 15.75
C LEU A 53 12.84 7.39 17.04
N VAL A 54 12.62 6.77 18.20
CA VAL A 54 13.01 7.32 19.52
C VAL A 54 14.42 6.91 19.95
N THR A 55 14.98 5.88 19.33
CA THR A 55 16.31 5.35 19.65
C THR A 55 17.01 4.83 18.40
N TRP A 56 18.31 5.04 18.29
CA TRP A 56 19.07 4.57 17.15
C TRP A 56 19.40 3.07 17.27
N PRO A 57 19.25 2.26 16.21
CA PRO A 57 19.69 0.88 16.25
C PRO A 57 21.20 0.79 16.43
N LEU A 58 21.64 0.05 17.46
CA LEU A 58 23.06 -0.27 17.68
C LEU A 58 23.59 -1.28 16.65
N VAL A 59 22.68 -2.10 16.12
CA VAL A 59 22.93 -3.05 15.03
C VAL A 59 21.77 -2.88 14.05
N SER A 60 22.08 -2.51 12.81
CA SER A 60 21.11 -2.61 11.72
C SER A 60 20.90 -4.10 11.45
N GLY A 61 19.84 -4.66 12.02
CA GLY A 61 19.36 -5.97 11.59
C GLY A 61 19.05 -5.92 10.11
N ASP A 62 19.44 -6.96 9.39
CA ASP A 62 19.09 -7.08 7.98
C ASP A 62 17.57 -7.19 7.87
N THR A 63 16.91 -6.16 7.35
CA THR A 63 15.48 -6.21 7.03
C THR A 63 15.35 -7.03 5.76
N GLY A 64 15.54 -8.35 5.89
CA GLY A 64 15.51 -9.25 4.76
C GLY A 64 14.17 -9.17 4.03
N GLY A 65 14.24 -9.39 2.71
CA GLY A 65 13.22 -10.19 2.05
C GLY A 65 12.46 -9.60 0.89
N ILE A 66 12.66 -8.35 0.44
CA ILE A 66 12.05 -7.90 -0.83
C ILE A 66 12.99 -6.95 -1.56
N PHE A 67 13.48 -7.35 -2.73
CA PHE A 67 14.28 -6.49 -3.60
C PHE A 67 13.49 -6.08 -4.84
N ILE A 68 13.52 -4.79 -5.15
CA ILE A 68 12.78 -4.18 -6.27
C ILE A 68 13.78 -3.52 -7.21
N ASP A 69 13.92 -4.09 -8.40
CA ASP A 69 14.60 -3.43 -9.52
C ASP A 69 13.53 -2.84 -10.45
N ALA A 70 13.30 -1.53 -10.31
CA ALA A 70 12.32 -0.83 -11.13
C ALA A 70 12.72 -0.75 -12.61
N THR A 71 14.03 -0.72 -12.89
CA THR A 71 14.58 -0.64 -14.26
C THR A 71 14.34 -1.95 -15.01
N GLN A 72 14.67 -3.07 -14.38
CA GLN A 72 14.45 -4.41 -14.94
C GLN A 72 13.04 -4.96 -14.71
N LYS A 73 12.19 -4.21 -13.99
CA LYS A 73 10.87 -4.66 -13.51
C LYS A 73 10.93 -6.04 -12.84
N THR A 74 11.94 -6.22 -11.98
CA THR A 74 12.21 -7.47 -11.27
C THR A 74 11.88 -7.30 -9.79
N LEU A 75 11.15 -8.27 -9.25
CA LEU A 75 10.77 -8.33 -7.84
C LEU A 75 11.29 -9.63 -7.26
N ILE A 76 12.26 -9.56 -6.35
CA ILE A 76 12.82 -10.73 -5.68
C ILE A 76 12.13 -10.87 -4.34
N LEU A 77 11.56 -12.05 -4.11
CA LEU A 77 10.83 -12.40 -2.90
C LEU A 77 11.58 -13.47 -2.11
N PRO A 78 11.36 -13.57 -0.79
CA PRO A 78 12.04 -14.56 0.03
C PRO A 78 11.41 -15.94 -0.17
N GLN A 79 10.16 -15.97 -0.66
CA GLN A 79 9.37 -17.17 -0.89
C GLN A 79 8.55 -17.02 -2.16
N ARG A 80 8.33 -18.15 -2.85
CA ARG A 80 7.50 -18.20 -4.05
C ARG A 80 6.05 -17.80 -3.72
N LYS A 81 5.47 -16.91 -4.54
CA LYS A 81 4.05 -16.54 -4.48
C LYS A 81 3.31 -17.04 -5.71
N ASN A 82 2.06 -17.45 -5.53
CA ASN A 82 1.17 -17.77 -6.64
C ASN A 82 0.55 -16.48 -7.21
N LEU A 83 0.95 -16.12 -8.43
CA LEU A 83 0.51 -14.92 -9.13
C LEU A 83 -0.66 -15.15 -10.10
N LEU A 84 -1.28 -16.34 -10.09
CA LEU A 84 -2.44 -16.62 -10.93
C LEU A 84 -3.59 -15.65 -10.58
N GLY A 85 -4.08 -14.96 -11.60
CA GLY A 85 -5.15 -13.96 -11.48
C GLY A 85 -4.78 -12.69 -10.73
N VAL A 86 -3.52 -12.52 -10.29
CA VAL A 86 -3.06 -11.27 -9.66
C VAL A 86 -3.06 -10.15 -10.71
N SER A 87 -3.69 -9.04 -10.37
CA SER A 87 -3.80 -7.84 -11.20
C SER A 87 -3.17 -6.60 -10.59
N LEU A 88 -2.89 -6.62 -9.28
CA LEU A 88 -2.27 -5.52 -8.55
C LEU A 88 -1.26 -6.06 -7.53
N GLY A 89 -0.08 -5.45 -7.47
CA GLY A 89 0.92 -5.61 -6.42
C GLY A 89 1.18 -4.26 -5.76
N VAL A 90 1.12 -4.20 -4.44
CA VAL A 90 1.39 -2.99 -3.67
C VAL A 90 2.51 -3.29 -2.69
N TYR A 91 3.66 -2.64 -2.89
CA TYR A 91 4.75 -2.63 -1.94
C TYR A 91 4.65 -1.38 -1.08
N TYR A 92 4.73 -1.55 0.22
CA TYR A 92 4.75 -0.50 1.21
C TYR A 92 6.04 -0.61 2.02
N SER A 93 6.76 0.50 2.12
CA SER A 93 7.90 0.64 3.03
C SER A 93 7.71 1.87 3.90
N ALA A 94 8.08 1.75 5.17
CA ALA A 94 8.13 2.87 6.10
C ALA A 94 9.53 3.01 6.66
N SER A 95 10.00 4.24 6.73
CA SER A 95 11.33 4.57 7.22
C SER A 95 11.30 5.82 8.09
N SER A 96 12.27 5.92 8.99
CA SER A 96 12.54 7.14 9.75
C SER A 96 14.02 7.40 9.77
N GLN A 97 14.43 8.60 9.32
CA GLN A 97 15.84 9.02 9.29
C GLN A 97 16.78 8.04 8.57
N GLY A 98 16.28 7.32 7.55
CA GLY A 98 17.06 6.31 6.82
C GLY A 98 17.05 4.90 7.44
N VAL A 99 16.42 4.72 8.61
CA VAL A 99 16.18 3.40 9.22
C VAL A 99 14.85 2.85 8.74
N GLY A 100 14.86 1.65 8.16
CA GLY A 100 13.64 0.92 7.79
C GLY A 100 12.87 0.47 9.03
N LEU A 101 11.57 0.77 9.07
CA LEU A 101 10.66 0.41 10.17
C LEU A 101 9.83 -0.83 9.83
N THR A 102 9.29 -0.89 8.61
CA THR A 102 8.54 -2.05 8.12
C THR A 102 8.48 -2.05 6.61
N ASP A 103 8.46 -3.26 6.04
CA ASP A 103 8.20 -3.49 4.63
C ASP A 103 7.08 -4.53 4.48
N ARG A 104 6.15 -4.28 3.56
CA ARG A 104 5.01 -5.16 3.29
C ARG A 104 4.72 -5.21 1.80
N LEU A 105 4.42 -6.41 1.31
CA LEU A 105 3.98 -6.61 -0.07
C LEU A 105 2.64 -7.34 -0.10
N LEU A 106 1.69 -6.73 -0.81
CA LEU A 106 0.35 -7.25 -1.01
C LEU A 106 0.14 -7.55 -2.49
N PHE A 107 -0.41 -8.72 -2.78
CA PHE A 107 -0.92 -9.05 -4.11
C PHE A 107 -2.44 -9.16 -4.07
N SER A 108 -3.11 -8.51 -5.03
CA SER A 108 -4.55 -8.51 -5.17
C SER A 108 -4.98 -9.05 -6.52
N ARG A 109 -5.98 -9.95 -6.49
CA ARG A 109 -6.63 -10.50 -7.69
C ARG A 109 -7.79 -9.61 -8.16
N THR A 110 -8.43 -8.90 -7.24
CA THR A 110 -9.56 -8.01 -7.53
C THR A 110 -9.12 -6.65 -8.08
N GLY A 111 -7.81 -6.37 -8.14
CA GLY A 111 -7.28 -5.05 -8.52
C GLY A 111 -7.69 -3.97 -7.53
N LYS A 112 -7.95 -4.35 -6.28
CA LYS A 112 -8.26 -3.45 -5.16
C LYS A 112 -7.41 -3.83 -3.97
N ALA A 113 -6.95 -2.85 -3.21
CA ALA A 113 -6.14 -3.06 -2.01
C ALA A 113 -6.40 -1.96 -1.00
N GLN A 114 -6.20 -2.26 0.28
CA GLN A 114 -6.21 -1.29 1.36
C GLN A 114 -4.92 -1.46 2.16
N LEU A 115 -4.15 -0.37 2.27
CA LEU A 115 -3.05 -0.27 3.23
C LEU A 115 -3.55 0.46 4.45
N LYS A 116 -3.48 -0.21 5.59
CA LYS A 116 -3.83 0.36 6.88
C LYS A 116 -2.64 1.13 7.45
N LEU A 117 -2.40 2.32 6.92
CA LEU A 117 -1.23 3.13 7.26
C LEU A 117 -1.30 3.66 8.70
N GLU A 118 -2.51 3.84 9.23
CA GLU A 118 -2.74 4.32 10.61
C GLU A 118 -2.53 3.26 11.68
N GLU A 119 -2.37 1.99 11.30
CA GLU A 119 -2.02 0.97 12.29
C GLU A 119 -0.62 1.27 12.87
N PRO A 120 -0.44 1.14 14.20
CA PRO A 120 0.86 1.32 14.82
C PRO A 120 1.91 0.40 14.19
N LEU A 121 3.06 0.96 13.86
CA LEU A 121 4.26 0.19 13.53
C LEU A 121 4.94 -0.24 14.83
N SER A 122 5.61 -1.38 14.78
CA SER A 122 6.43 -1.85 15.88
C SER A 122 7.80 -2.24 15.34
N LEU A 123 8.84 -1.69 15.97
CA LEU A 123 10.23 -2.05 15.75
C LEU A 123 10.86 -2.22 17.13
N ARG A 124 11.14 -3.46 17.51
CA ARG A 124 11.77 -3.77 18.78
C ARG A 124 13.26 -3.90 18.61
N LEU A 125 14.01 -3.06 19.31
CA LEU A 125 15.48 -3.03 19.27
C LEU A 125 16.06 -3.24 20.67
N PRO A 126 17.21 -3.91 20.79
CA PRO A 126 17.92 -4.00 22.06
C PRO A 126 18.49 -2.63 22.45
N ASN A 127 18.31 -2.22 23.70
CA ASN A 127 19.00 -1.07 24.28
C ASN A 127 20.44 -1.44 24.70
N LEU A 128 21.17 -0.48 25.28
CA LEU A 128 22.55 -0.71 25.78
C LEU A 128 22.63 -1.78 26.89
N SER A 129 21.53 -2.04 27.59
CA SER A 129 21.41 -3.10 28.60
C SER A 129 20.96 -4.45 28.01
N GLY A 130 20.75 -4.54 26.69
CA GLY A 130 20.27 -5.73 25.99
C GLY A 130 18.76 -5.98 26.06
N GLU A 131 17.99 -5.08 26.67
CA GLU A 131 16.53 -5.21 26.76
C GLU A 131 15.85 -4.74 25.47
N LEU A 132 14.86 -5.48 25.00
CA LEU A 132 14.07 -5.11 23.82
C LEU A 132 13.10 -3.98 24.16
N ILE A 133 13.32 -2.81 23.57
CA ILE A 133 12.46 -1.63 23.70
C ILE A 133 11.75 -1.33 22.38
N GLU A 134 10.59 -0.69 22.47
CA GLU A 134 9.88 -0.18 21.30
C GLU A 134 10.58 1.07 20.80
N ALA A 135 11.09 1.01 19.57
CA ALA A 135 11.86 2.08 18.96
C ALA A 135 11.00 3.05 18.13
N VAL A 136 9.72 2.71 17.89
CA VAL A 136 8.82 3.56 17.11
C VAL A 136 7.96 4.43 18.00
N ASP A 137 8.05 5.76 17.81
CA ASP A 137 7.02 6.68 18.27
C ASP A 137 5.95 6.85 17.17
N ASN A 138 4.83 6.15 17.36
CA ASN A 138 3.69 6.23 16.45
C ASN A 138 2.94 7.57 16.54
N SER A 139 3.10 8.35 17.61
CA SER A 139 2.46 9.66 17.72
C SER A 139 3.10 10.71 16.79
N SER A 140 4.37 10.49 16.44
CA SER A 140 5.14 11.29 15.48
C SER A 140 4.90 10.89 14.01
N ARG A 141 4.05 9.88 13.74
CA ARG A 141 3.65 9.48 12.38
C ARG A 141 2.41 10.25 11.96
N VAL A 142 2.59 11.25 11.11
CA VAL A 142 1.52 12.18 10.72
C VAL A 142 0.94 11.77 9.36
N LEU A 143 -0.18 11.07 9.39
CA LEU A 143 -0.85 10.55 8.19
C LEU A 143 -2.25 11.15 8.02
N ALA A 144 -2.69 11.31 6.77
CA ALA A 144 -4.06 11.75 6.46
C ALA A 144 -5.10 10.65 6.65
N GLY A 145 -4.70 9.38 6.58
CA GLY A 145 -5.57 8.23 6.76
C GLY A 145 -5.00 6.96 6.13
N ASN A 146 -5.87 5.98 5.89
CA ASN A 146 -5.52 4.77 5.17
C ASN A 146 -5.50 4.97 3.65
N LEU A 147 -4.64 4.24 2.94
CA LEU A 147 -4.58 4.27 1.48
C LEU A 147 -5.41 3.13 0.88
N GLN A 148 -6.18 3.43 -0.15
CA GLN A 148 -7.01 2.46 -0.86
C GLN A 148 -6.81 2.57 -2.35
N VAL A 149 -6.56 1.43 -3.01
CA VAL A 149 -6.72 1.28 -4.45
C VAL A 149 -8.15 0.81 -4.70
N THR A 150 -8.99 1.69 -5.22
CA THR A 150 -10.42 1.40 -5.42
C THR A 150 -10.70 0.82 -6.79
N LYS A 151 -9.86 1.10 -7.79
CA LYS A 151 -9.94 0.56 -9.14
C LYS A 151 -8.57 0.44 -9.79
N THR A 152 -8.37 -0.64 -10.55
CA THR A 152 -7.22 -0.84 -11.44
C THR A 152 -7.71 -1.08 -12.85
N LEU A 153 -7.25 -0.26 -13.79
CA LEU A 153 -7.62 -0.32 -15.21
C LEU A 153 -6.64 -1.18 -16.01
N PRO A 154 -7.06 -1.68 -17.19
CA PRO A 154 -6.22 -2.50 -18.08
C PRO A 154 -4.92 -1.83 -18.56
N ASP A 155 -4.95 -0.50 -18.75
CA ASP A 155 -3.80 0.31 -19.15
C ASP A 155 -2.76 0.48 -18.03
N GLY A 156 -3.07 0.02 -16.81
CA GLY A 156 -2.25 0.17 -15.64
C GLY A 156 -2.59 1.40 -14.79
N SER A 157 -3.57 2.21 -15.18
CA SER A 157 -4.03 3.35 -14.41
C SER A 157 -4.77 2.91 -13.14
N LEU A 158 -4.62 3.68 -12.07
CA LEU A 158 -5.16 3.38 -10.75
C LEU A 158 -6.04 4.51 -10.26
N HIS A 159 -7.19 4.17 -9.70
CA HIS A 159 -7.98 5.09 -8.89
C HIS A 159 -7.69 4.84 -7.42
N MET A 160 -7.25 5.87 -6.73
CA MET A 160 -6.76 5.77 -5.36
C MET A 160 -7.49 6.76 -4.45
N ARG A 161 -7.62 6.37 -3.18
CA ARG A 161 -8.14 7.23 -2.12
C ARG A 161 -7.16 7.23 -0.95
N TYR A 162 -6.78 8.40 -0.47
CA TYR A 162 -5.92 8.61 0.70
C TYR A 162 -6.48 9.72 1.57
N GLY A 163 -6.84 9.40 2.81
CA GLY A 163 -7.68 10.28 3.63
C GLY A 163 -8.98 10.64 2.88
N ASP A 164 -9.25 11.94 2.77
CA ASP A 164 -10.42 12.48 2.07
C ASP A 164 -10.22 12.73 0.57
N ARG A 165 -9.06 12.36 0.02
CA ARG A 165 -8.68 12.69 -1.35
C ARG A 165 -8.81 11.49 -2.26
N GLU A 166 -9.41 11.71 -3.43
CA GLU A 166 -9.46 10.75 -4.53
C GLU A 166 -8.68 11.27 -5.73
N PHE A 167 -7.90 10.41 -6.37
CA PHE A 167 -7.10 10.78 -7.52
C PHE A 167 -6.81 9.58 -8.42
N TRP A 168 -6.44 9.89 -9.65
CA TRP A 168 -5.95 8.92 -10.63
C TRP A 168 -4.43 9.00 -10.73
N LEU A 169 -3.79 7.84 -10.81
CA LEU A 169 -2.37 7.72 -11.15
C LEU A 169 -2.21 6.84 -12.38
N ARG A 170 -1.69 7.41 -13.47
CA ARG A 170 -1.30 6.68 -14.67
C ARG A 170 0.04 5.97 -14.47
N PRO A 171 0.38 4.98 -15.30
CA PRO A 171 1.71 4.37 -15.28
C PRO A 171 2.83 5.42 -15.38
N GLY A 172 3.79 5.38 -14.46
CA GLY A 172 4.91 6.32 -14.38
C GLY A 172 4.63 7.58 -13.56
N GLU A 173 3.38 7.84 -13.18
CA GLU A 173 3.05 8.98 -12.34
C GLU A 173 3.29 8.69 -10.86
N THR A 174 3.62 9.76 -10.13
CA THR A 174 3.86 9.76 -8.70
C THR A 174 2.96 10.80 -8.04
N TRP A 175 2.40 10.46 -6.89
CA TRP A 175 1.70 11.37 -6.01
C TRP A 175 2.45 11.47 -4.68
N THR A 176 2.58 12.68 -4.14
CA THR A 176 3.33 12.93 -2.90
C THR A 176 2.57 13.87 -1.99
N GLU A 177 2.67 13.63 -0.69
CA GLU A 177 2.19 14.54 0.35
C GLU A 177 3.18 14.63 1.50
N VAL A 178 3.24 15.81 2.12
CA VAL A 178 3.99 16.06 3.34
C VAL A 178 3.03 16.66 4.37
N LEU A 179 2.97 16.03 5.54
CA LEU A 179 2.21 16.51 6.69
C LEU A 179 3.14 16.77 7.87
N ALA A 180 2.85 17.81 8.63
CA ALA A 180 3.51 18.14 9.89
C ALA A 180 2.51 18.12 11.05
N LEU A 181 2.96 17.75 12.24
CA LEU A 181 2.20 17.89 13.49
C LEU A 181 2.69 19.13 14.23
N THR A 182 1.91 20.20 14.14
CA THR A 182 2.18 21.49 14.79
C THR A 182 1.33 21.66 16.04
N PRO A 183 1.55 22.69 16.88
CA PRO A 183 0.67 22.98 18.02
C PRO A 183 -0.80 23.24 17.62
N GLY A 184 -1.04 23.69 16.39
CA GLY A 184 -2.39 23.87 15.83
C GLY A 184 -3.01 22.58 15.27
N GLY A 185 -2.31 21.45 15.37
CA GLY A 185 -2.72 20.15 14.83
C GLY A 185 -1.98 19.79 13.53
N LYS A 186 -2.57 18.83 12.80
CA LYS A 186 -2.03 18.36 11.51
C LYS A 186 -2.10 19.48 10.48
N LYS A 187 -0.96 19.80 9.89
CA LYS A 187 -0.83 20.80 8.81
C LYS A 187 -0.26 20.12 7.58
N ARG A 188 -0.86 20.35 6.42
CA ARG A 188 -0.29 19.95 5.13
C ARG A 188 0.70 21.00 4.64
N ILE A 189 1.84 20.55 4.11
CA ILE A 189 2.84 21.42 3.49
C ILE A 189 2.69 21.35 1.98
N GLU A 190 2.51 22.49 1.34
CA GLU A 190 2.31 22.55 -0.11
C GLU A 190 3.65 22.39 -0.87
N PRO A 191 3.65 21.75 -2.05
CA PRO A 191 4.87 21.44 -2.79
C PRO A 191 5.80 22.62 -3.04
N GLU A 192 5.24 23.81 -3.25
CA GLU A 192 5.97 25.04 -3.56
C GLU A 192 6.80 25.55 -2.37
N THR A 193 6.47 25.12 -1.15
CA THR A 193 7.11 25.58 0.09
C THR A 193 7.78 24.46 0.88
N TRP A 194 7.89 23.25 0.30
CA TRP A 194 8.41 22.07 1.01
C TRP A 194 9.73 22.34 1.73
N GLU A 195 10.75 22.85 1.06
CA GLU A 195 12.07 23.06 1.66
C GLU A 195 11.99 23.97 2.90
N ALA A 196 11.49 25.20 2.73
CA ALA A 196 11.43 26.19 3.80
C ALA A 196 10.53 25.77 4.96
N GLU A 197 9.36 25.17 4.69
CA GLU A 197 8.41 24.78 5.73
C GLU A 197 8.80 23.47 6.44
N ILE A 198 9.40 22.51 5.74
CA ILE A 198 9.95 21.31 6.38
C ILE A 198 11.08 21.72 7.31
N ASP A 199 12.02 22.54 6.85
CA ASP A 199 13.13 23.02 7.68
C ASP A 199 12.61 23.77 8.91
N ALA A 200 11.64 24.67 8.74
CA ALA A 200 11.01 25.36 9.87
C ALA A 200 10.34 24.37 10.86
N CYS A 201 9.65 23.35 10.37
CA CYS A 201 9.06 22.32 11.23
C CYS A 201 10.14 21.56 12.01
N LEU A 202 11.20 21.12 11.34
CA LEU A 202 12.31 20.39 11.95
C LEU A 202 13.04 21.24 13.00
N CYS A 203 13.33 22.52 12.70
CA CYS A 203 13.94 23.45 13.66
C CYS A 203 13.09 23.67 14.92
N ASN A 204 11.77 23.60 14.80
CA ASN A 204 10.85 23.72 15.93
C ASN A 204 10.53 22.38 16.62
N GLY A 205 11.14 21.27 16.19
CA GLY A 205 10.89 19.95 16.77
C GLY A 205 9.54 19.35 16.39
N TYR A 206 8.92 19.80 15.29
CA TYR A 206 7.63 19.29 14.83
C TYR A 206 7.83 18.05 13.94
N PRO A 207 7.15 16.92 14.25
CA PRO A 207 7.21 15.73 13.41
C PRO A 207 6.67 16.02 12.01
N VAL A 208 7.38 15.54 11.00
CA VAL A 208 7.01 15.62 9.59
C VAL A 208 6.96 14.22 9.02
N THR A 209 5.94 13.90 8.24
CA THR A 209 5.81 12.63 7.53
C THR A 209 5.53 12.90 6.07
N ARG A 210 6.34 12.29 5.20
CA ARG A 210 6.16 12.29 3.75
C ARG A 210 5.59 10.94 3.32
N ILE A 211 4.59 10.97 2.45
CA ILE A 211 4.08 9.80 1.72
C ILE A 211 4.34 10.01 0.24
N VAL A 212 4.97 9.02 -0.40
CA VAL A 212 5.17 8.96 -1.86
C VAL A 212 4.48 7.71 -2.39
N ILE A 213 3.63 7.88 -3.39
CA ILE A 213 2.91 6.79 -4.07
C ILE A 213 3.30 6.83 -5.54
N ALA A 214 4.00 5.81 -6.01
CA ALA A 214 4.42 5.72 -7.40
C ALA A 214 3.72 4.55 -8.11
N ASN A 215 3.01 4.84 -9.20
CA ASN A 215 2.48 3.81 -10.08
C ASN A 215 3.59 3.36 -11.04
N ARG A 216 4.18 2.20 -10.78
CA ARG A 216 5.27 1.63 -11.60
C ARG A 216 4.76 0.97 -12.89
N GLY A 217 3.45 1.03 -13.15
CA GLY A 217 2.79 0.50 -14.33
C GLY A 217 2.72 -1.04 -14.35
N LEU A 218 2.61 -1.59 -15.55
CA LEU A 218 2.54 -3.04 -15.75
C LEU A 218 3.92 -3.69 -15.56
N TRP A 219 3.95 -4.69 -14.67
CA TRP A 219 5.08 -5.53 -14.33
C TRP A 219 4.85 -6.96 -14.80
N PRO A 220 5.85 -7.60 -15.43
CA PRO A 220 5.72 -8.97 -15.87
C PRO A 220 5.77 -9.93 -14.68
N LYS A 221 4.89 -10.93 -14.64
CA LYS A 221 4.90 -11.96 -13.59
C LYS A 221 6.15 -12.84 -13.64
N SER A 222 6.74 -12.99 -14.82
CA SER A 222 8.04 -13.65 -15.01
C SER A 222 9.20 -12.86 -14.38
N GLY A 223 9.01 -11.57 -14.09
CA GLY A 223 9.94 -10.74 -13.34
C GLY A 223 9.92 -10.99 -11.83
N VAL A 224 8.97 -11.80 -11.32
CA VAL A 224 8.92 -12.16 -9.90
C VAL A 224 9.74 -13.41 -9.66
N LYS A 225 10.85 -13.24 -8.93
CA LYS A 225 11.85 -14.29 -8.67
C LYS A 225 11.88 -14.64 -7.19
N VAL A 226 12.37 -15.83 -6.87
CA VAL A 226 12.70 -16.21 -5.50
C VAL A 226 14.20 -16.07 -5.35
N GLY A 227 14.64 -15.30 -4.37
CA GLY A 227 16.04 -15.14 -4.02
C GLY A 227 16.27 -15.53 -2.57
N ILE A 228 17.45 -16.06 -2.30
CA ILE A 228 18.00 -16.16 -0.96
C ILE A 228 18.86 -14.90 -0.85
N ASP A 229 18.55 -14.00 0.09
CA ASP A 229 19.50 -12.94 0.44
C ASP A 229 20.80 -13.62 0.89
N ARG A 230 21.91 -13.23 0.26
CA ARG A 230 23.26 -13.75 0.53
C ARG A 230 23.79 -13.20 1.84
#